data_AF-A0A6N8R990-F1
#
_entry.id   AF-A0A6N8R990-F1
#
_cell.length_a   1.000
_cell.length_b   1.000
_cell.length_c   1.000
_cell.angle_alpha   90.00
_cell.angle_beta   90.00
_cell.angle_gamma   90.00
#
_symmetry.space_group_name_H-M   'P 1'
#
loop_
_entity.id
_entity.type
_entity.pdbx_description
1 polymer ?
#
loop_
_entity_poly.entity_id
_entity_poly.type
_entity_poly.pdbx_seq_one_letter_code
_entity_poly.pdbx_strand_id
1 'polypeptide(L)'
;GKRLTRALLDTVVATSDKKRFSYSSDGRCIRAVQGHSTSQVAISFAEKTPPQFLYHGTASRFLDEIKKQGLIAGERHYVHLSADEATARKVGARHGSPVILTVKAQEMAKRGLPFWQAENGVWLTSTVAVEFLEW
;
A
#
# COMPACT_ATOMS: atom_id res chain seq x y z
N GLY A 1 31.11 10.44 9.81
CA GLY A 1 29.99 9.67 9.23
C GLY A 1 30.22 8.19 9.43
N LYS A 2 29.16 7.37 9.51
CA LYS A 2 29.31 5.89 9.59
C LYS A 2 29.75 5.34 8.24
N ARG A 3 30.67 4.37 8.23
CA ARG A 3 31.12 3.67 7.02
C ARG A 3 30.02 2.70 6.56
N LEU A 4 29.44 2.98 5.40
CA LEU A 4 28.51 2.05 4.73
C LEU A 4 29.33 0.98 4.00
N THR A 5 28.99 -0.29 4.20
CA THR A 5 29.60 -1.43 3.50
C THR A 5 28.53 -2.22 2.77
N ARG A 6 28.92 -2.99 1.74
CA ARG A 6 28.00 -3.85 1.01
C ARG A 6 27.31 -4.87 1.92
N ALA A 7 28.07 -5.50 2.82
CA ALA A 7 27.52 -6.43 3.81
C ALA A 7 26.45 -5.81 4.72
N LEU A 8 26.58 -4.52 5.03
CA LEU A 8 25.57 -3.79 5.80
C LEU A 8 24.28 -3.60 5.00
N LEU A 9 24.39 -3.26 3.71
CA LEU A 9 23.23 -3.14 2.82
C LEU A 9 22.55 -4.51 2.61
N ASP A 10 23.32 -5.58 2.44
CA ASP A 10 22.77 -6.94 2.29
C ASP A 10 22.00 -7.37 3.53
N THR A 11 22.55 -7.08 4.72
CA THR A 11 21.84 -7.29 5.99
C THR A 11 20.52 -6.52 6.02
N VAL A 12 20.53 -5.24 5.67
CA VAL A 12 19.31 -4.40 5.68
C VAL A 12 18.27 -4.91 4.68
N VAL A 13 18.67 -5.30 3.47
CA VAL A 13 17.74 -5.86 2.47
C VAL A 13 17.14 -7.17 2.98
N ALA A 14 17.96 -8.04 3.58
CA ALA A 14 17.52 -9.34 4.10
C ALA A 14 16.62 -9.23 5.34
N THR A 15 16.89 -8.29 6.25
CA THR A 15 16.23 -8.23 7.56
C THR A 15 15.25 -7.08 7.72
N SER A 16 15.12 -6.19 6.72
CA SER A 16 14.17 -5.07 6.82
C SER A 16 12.74 -5.56 7.04
N ASP A 17 12.08 -5.00 8.05
CA ASP A 17 10.68 -5.28 8.33
C ASP A 17 9.84 -5.06 7.07
N LYS A 18 9.12 -6.11 6.65
CA LYS A 18 8.25 -6.12 5.47
C LYS A 18 8.99 -6.01 4.12
N LYS A 19 10.26 -6.43 4.05
CA LYS A 19 11.06 -6.46 2.79
C LYS A 19 11.00 -5.13 2.05
N ARG A 20 11.37 -4.05 2.73
CA ARG A 20 11.20 -2.67 2.24
C ARG A 20 12.11 -2.32 1.08
N PHE A 21 13.19 -3.08 0.89
CA PHE A 21 14.22 -2.80 -0.10
C PHE A 21 14.43 -4.02 -1.00
N SER A 22 14.73 -3.75 -2.27
CA SER A 22 15.10 -4.78 -3.24
C SER A 22 16.33 -4.33 -4.01
N TYR A 23 17.17 -5.29 -4.39
CA TYR A 23 18.24 -5.08 -5.36
C TYR A 23 17.70 -5.27 -6.77
N SER A 24 18.31 -4.57 -7.74
CA SER A 24 18.18 -4.91 -9.16
C SER A 24 18.71 -6.33 -9.41
N SER A 25 18.30 -6.96 -10.52
CA SER A 25 18.73 -8.32 -10.89
C SER A 25 20.25 -8.47 -11.02
N ASP A 26 20.95 -7.41 -11.43
CA ASP A 26 22.42 -7.34 -11.50
C ASP A 26 23.10 -6.98 -10.16
N GLY A 27 22.31 -6.71 -9.11
CA GLY A 27 22.77 -6.38 -7.77
C GLY A 27 23.44 -5.01 -7.63
N ARG A 28 23.39 -4.15 -8.65
CA ARG A 28 24.11 -2.85 -8.67
C ARG A 28 23.31 -1.69 -8.10
N CYS A 29 21.98 -1.79 -8.11
CA CYS A 29 21.08 -0.77 -7.61
C CYS A 29 20.24 -1.31 -6.47
N ILE A 30 19.92 -0.47 -5.50
CA ILE A 30 18.96 -0.75 -4.42
C ILE A 30 17.81 0.26 -4.50
N ARG A 31 16.57 -0.19 -4.33
CA ARG A 31 15.39 0.68 -4.31
C ARG A 31 14.48 0.35 -3.13
N ALA A 32 13.67 1.33 -2.72
CA ALA A 32 12.50 1.04 -1.89
C ALA A 32 11.45 0.30 -2.72
N VAL A 33 10.78 -0.68 -2.12
CA VAL A 33 9.74 -1.49 -2.79
C VAL A 33 8.39 -0.75 -2.81
N GLN A 34 8.17 0.18 -1.87
CA GLN A 34 6.93 0.94 -1.74
C GLN A 34 7.13 2.25 -0.96
N GLY A 35 6.10 3.08 -0.91
CA GLY A 35 6.07 4.31 -0.10
C GLY A 35 6.68 5.54 -0.77
N HIS A 36 6.79 5.55 -2.09
CA HIS A 36 7.27 6.70 -2.84
C HIS A 36 6.26 7.85 -2.79
N SER A 37 6.74 9.05 -2.47
CA SER A 37 5.98 10.31 -2.48
C SER A 37 6.42 11.25 -3.60
N THR A 38 7.53 10.95 -4.30
CA THR A 38 8.06 11.77 -5.40
C THR A 38 7.57 11.24 -6.75
N SER A 39 7.09 12.14 -7.62
CA SER A 39 6.64 11.83 -8.99
C SER A 39 7.72 11.28 -9.92
N GLN A 40 9.00 11.43 -9.57
CA GLN A 40 10.12 10.89 -10.34
C GLN A 40 10.25 9.35 -10.25
N VAL A 41 9.56 8.70 -9.31
CA VAL A 41 9.58 7.24 -9.16
C VAL A 41 8.32 6.64 -9.78
N ALA A 42 8.34 6.47 -11.10
CA ALA A 42 7.30 5.78 -11.87
C ALA A 42 7.50 4.26 -11.76
N ILE A 43 7.06 3.64 -10.67
CA ILE A 43 6.96 2.18 -10.62
C ILE A 43 5.74 1.78 -11.44
N SER A 44 5.98 1.21 -12.62
CA SER A 44 4.95 0.56 -13.41
C SER A 44 4.58 -0.76 -12.74
N PHE A 45 3.38 -0.82 -12.17
CA PHE A 45 2.80 -2.08 -11.74
C PHE A 45 1.93 -2.64 -12.87
N ALA A 46 1.97 -3.95 -13.09
CA ALA A 46 1.01 -4.60 -13.99
C ALA A 46 -0.38 -4.61 -13.34
N GLU A 47 -1.40 -4.25 -14.12
CA GLU A 47 -2.79 -4.35 -13.65
C GLU A 47 -3.11 -5.78 -13.26
N LYS A 48 -3.87 -5.94 -12.18
CA LYS A 48 -4.26 -7.24 -11.64
C LYS A 48 -5.69 -7.20 -11.14
N THR A 49 -6.45 -8.24 -11.47
CA THR A 49 -7.82 -8.41 -10.95
C THR A 49 -7.77 -8.63 -9.43
N PRO A 50 -8.44 -7.76 -8.64
CA PRO A 50 -8.46 -7.90 -7.19
C PRO A 50 -9.39 -9.04 -6.72
N PRO A 51 -9.23 -9.50 -5.46
CA PRO A 51 -10.25 -10.32 -4.81
C PRO A 51 -11.57 -9.56 -4.61
N GLN A 52 -12.60 -10.27 -4.14
CA GLN A 52 -13.91 -9.66 -3.84
C GLN A 52 -13.78 -8.45 -2.91
N PHE A 53 -13.01 -8.62 -1.84
CA PHE A 53 -12.81 -7.63 -0.80
C PHE A 53 -11.33 -7.38 -0.54
N LEU A 54 -11.00 -6.12 -0.25
CA LEU A 54 -9.72 -5.68 0.28
C LEU A 54 -9.97 -4.80 1.51
N TYR A 55 -8.93 -4.55 2.31
CA TYR A 55 -9.09 -3.89 3.61
C TYR A 55 -8.17 -2.68 3.76
N HIS A 56 -8.72 -1.58 4.29
CA HIS A 56 -7.96 -0.39 4.62
C HIS A 56 -8.01 -0.13 6.13
N GLY A 57 -6.85 -0.10 6.77
CA GLY A 57 -6.73 0.26 8.18
C GLY A 57 -6.48 1.76 8.33
N THR A 58 -7.37 2.46 9.01
CA THR A 58 -7.27 3.90 9.27
C THR A 58 -7.50 4.22 10.75
N ALA A 59 -7.33 5.48 11.16
CA ALA A 59 -7.68 5.95 12.50
C ALA A 59 -9.09 6.55 12.51
N SER A 60 -9.82 6.37 13.62
CA SER A 60 -11.20 6.87 13.77
C SER A 60 -11.39 8.35 13.44
N ARG A 61 -10.39 9.20 13.75
CA ARG A 61 -10.39 10.64 13.43
C ARG A 61 -10.47 10.97 11.94
N PHE A 62 -10.16 10.02 11.05
CA PHE A 62 -10.24 10.22 9.60
C PHE A 62 -11.57 9.77 9.02
N LEU A 63 -12.46 9.15 9.80
CA LEU A 63 -13.72 8.60 9.27
C LEU A 63 -14.65 9.66 8.69
N ASP A 64 -14.81 10.80 9.36
CA ASP A 64 -15.71 11.85 8.89
C ASP A 64 -15.26 12.42 7.55
N GLU A 65 -13.95 12.49 7.32
CA GLU A 65 -13.39 12.94 6.06
C GLU A 65 -13.52 11.86 4.98
N ILE A 66 -13.23 10.60 5.32
CA ILE A 66 -13.41 9.46 4.39
C ILE A 66 -14.88 9.31 3.98
N LYS A 67 -15.84 9.62 4.86
CA LYS A 67 -17.28 9.63 4.53
C LYS A 67 -17.65 10.67 3.48
N LYS A 68 -16.88 11.76 3.36
CA LYS A 68 -17.14 12.83 2.40
C LYS A 68 -16.48 12.58 1.06
N GLN A 69 -15.23 12.10 1.06
CA GLN A 69 -14.39 12.04 -0.14
C GLN A 69 -13.99 10.62 -0.57
N GLY A 70 -14.31 9.59 0.22
CA GLY A 70 -13.79 8.24 0.05
C GLY A 70 -12.33 8.10 0.50
N LEU A 71 -11.66 7.05 0.05
CA LEU A 71 -10.22 6.89 0.25
C LEU A 71 -9.47 7.56 -0.89
N ILE A 72 -8.59 8.48 -0.51
CA ILE A 72 -7.62 9.12 -1.40
C ILE A 72 -6.20 8.77 -0.96
N ALA A 73 -5.26 8.81 -1.90
CA ALA A 73 -3.88 8.40 -1.65
C ALA A 73 -3.11 9.37 -0.72
N GLY A 74 -3.62 10.58 -0.50
CA GLY A 74 -2.96 11.63 0.29
C GLY A 74 -1.65 12.06 -0.37
N GLU A 75 -0.55 12.04 0.39
CA GLU A 75 0.81 12.33 -0.12
C GLU A 75 1.44 11.17 -0.93
N ARG A 76 0.73 10.05 -1.09
CA ARG A 76 1.20 8.88 -1.83
C ARG A 76 0.63 8.87 -3.25
N HIS A 77 1.24 8.05 -4.10
CA HIS A 77 0.75 7.81 -5.47
C HIS A 77 -0.56 7.01 -5.53
N TYR A 78 -0.77 6.09 -4.59
CA TYR A 78 -1.92 5.17 -4.58
C TYR A 78 -2.49 4.95 -3.18
N VAL A 79 -3.77 4.63 -3.11
CA VAL A 79 -4.41 4.05 -1.93
C VAL A 79 -3.84 2.66 -1.71
N HIS A 80 -3.36 2.39 -0.50
CA HIS A 80 -2.80 1.09 -0.12
C HIS A 80 -3.86 0.25 0.59
N LEU A 81 -4.03 -0.98 0.13
CA LEU A 81 -5.02 -1.93 0.61
C LEU A 81 -4.34 -3.24 1.02
N SER A 82 -4.88 -3.88 2.04
CA SER A 82 -4.46 -5.18 2.56
C SER A 82 -5.36 -6.28 2.00
N ALA A 83 -4.79 -7.46 1.75
CA ALA A 83 -5.56 -8.63 1.34
C ALA A 83 -6.40 -9.23 2.49
N ASP A 84 -6.01 -8.98 3.74
CA ASP A 84 -6.69 -9.50 4.93
C ASP A 84 -6.84 -8.43 6.03
N GLU A 85 -7.88 -8.61 6.86
CA GLU A 85 -8.25 -7.68 7.92
C GLU A 85 -7.16 -7.57 9.02
N ALA A 86 -6.50 -8.68 9.34
CA ALA A 86 -5.47 -8.71 10.38
C ALA A 86 -4.26 -7.84 10.00
N THR A 87 -3.86 -7.87 8.73
CA THR A 87 -2.83 -6.99 8.16
C THR A 87 -3.28 -5.53 8.19
N ALA A 88 -4.53 -5.24 7.77
CA ALA A 88 -5.08 -3.88 7.82
C ALA A 88 -5.09 -3.34 9.26
N ARG A 89 -5.47 -4.15 10.24
CA ARG A 89 -5.48 -3.79 11.67
C ARG A 89 -4.08 -3.47 12.19
N LYS A 90 -3.08 -4.30 11.87
CA LYS A 90 -1.68 -4.03 12.21
C LYS A 90 -1.15 -2.74 11.57
N VAL A 91 -1.62 -2.40 10.37
CA VAL A 91 -1.25 -1.16 9.68
C VAL A 91 -1.92 0.05 10.32
N GLY A 92 -3.24 -0.01 10.56
CA GLY A 92 -4.03 1.07 11.16
C GLY A 92 -3.66 1.38 12.61
N ALA A 93 -3.25 0.37 13.39
CA ALA A 93 -2.90 0.53 14.81
C ALA A 93 -1.74 1.51 15.06
N ARG A 94 -0.94 1.79 14.04
CA ARG A 94 0.14 2.79 14.10
C ARG A 94 -0.36 4.22 14.27
N HIS A 95 -1.63 4.47 13.96
CA HIS A 95 -2.24 5.79 13.96
C HIS A 95 -3.22 6.01 15.11
N GLY A 96 -3.38 5.04 16.02
CA GLY A 96 -4.29 5.06 17.17
C GLY A 96 -5.20 3.84 17.19
N SER A 97 -6.44 4.01 17.68
CA SER A 97 -7.46 2.95 17.61
C SER A 97 -7.83 2.69 16.14
N PRO A 98 -7.52 1.49 15.60
CA PRO A 98 -7.71 1.22 14.18
C PRO A 98 -9.19 0.97 13.88
N VAL A 99 -9.67 1.60 12.81
CA VAL A 99 -10.92 1.25 12.13
C VAL A 99 -10.56 0.56 10.83
N ILE A 100 -11.24 -0.54 10.53
CA ILE A 100 -11.01 -1.31 9.32
C ILE A 100 -12.17 -1.08 8.37
N LEU A 101 -11.85 -0.52 7.20
CA LEU A 101 -12.82 -0.35 6.13
C LEU A 101 -12.68 -1.52 5.16
N THR A 102 -13.81 -2.14 4.80
CA THR A 102 -13.86 -3.15 3.75
C THR A 102 -14.12 -2.45 2.41
N VAL A 103 -13.33 -2.77 1.41
CA VAL A 103 -13.40 -2.23 0.05
C VAL A 103 -13.96 -3.29 -0.89
N LYS A 104 -15.06 -2.98 -1.60
CA LYS A 104 -15.67 -3.82 -2.64
C LYS A 104 -14.82 -3.84 -3.92
N ALA A 105 -13.61 -4.37 -3.83
CA ALA A 105 -12.57 -4.25 -4.85
C ALA A 105 -12.96 -4.92 -6.18
N GLN A 106 -13.61 -6.09 -6.15
CA GLN A 106 -14.08 -6.73 -7.38
C GLN A 106 -15.19 -5.92 -8.07
N GLU A 107 -16.06 -5.25 -7.32
CA GLU A 107 -17.09 -4.39 -7.90
C GLU A 107 -16.47 -3.18 -8.60
N MET A 108 -15.48 -2.55 -7.95
CA MET A 108 -14.70 -1.47 -8.56
C MET A 108 -14.03 -1.93 -9.85
N ALA A 109 -13.38 -3.10 -9.85
CA ALA A 109 -12.73 -3.65 -11.04
C ALA A 109 -13.72 -3.94 -12.18
N LYS A 110 -14.93 -4.44 -11.86
CA LYS A 110 -16.01 -4.62 -12.85
C LYS A 110 -16.48 -3.31 -13.48
N ARG A 111 -16.32 -2.19 -12.77
CA ARG A 111 -16.60 -0.84 -13.28
C ARG A 111 -15.41 -0.20 -14.00
N GLY A 112 -14.33 -0.95 -14.24
CA GLY A 112 -13.15 -0.48 -14.97
C GLY A 112 -12.17 0.31 -14.13
N LEU A 113 -12.29 0.31 -12.80
CA LEU A 113 -11.31 0.94 -11.91
C LEU A 113 -10.10 0.01 -11.75
N PRO A 114 -8.88 0.45 -12.12
CA PRO A 114 -7.72 -0.42 -12.13
C PRO A 114 -7.21 -0.71 -10.71
N PHE A 115 -6.65 -1.91 -10.57
CA PHE A 115 -5.92 -2.34 -9.39
C PHE A 115 -4.57 -2.88 -9.81
N TRP A 116 -3.62 -2.71 -8.91
CA TRP A 116 -2.28 -3.24 -9.05
C TRP A 116 -1.87 -3.96 -7.77
N GLN A 117 -0.89 -4.83 -7.89
CA GLN A 117 -0.28 -5.48 -6.73
C GLN A 117 1.22 -5.28 -6.75
N ALA A 118 1.75 -4.72 -5.67
CA ALA A 118 3.20 -4.60 -5.47
C ALA A 118 3.81 -5.99 -5.21
N GLU A 119 5.13 -6.11 -5.41
CA GLU A 119 5.89 -7.37 -5.23
C GLU A 119 5.73 -7.97 -3.82
N ASN A 120 5.42 -7.14 -2.82
CA ASN A 120 5.20 -7.55 -1.44
C ASN A 120 3.74 -7.92 -1.10
N GLY A 121 2.87 -8.01 -2.11
CA GLY A 121 1.47 -8.40 -1.96
C GLY A 121 0.51 -7.26 -1.61
N VAL A 122 0.99 -6.03 -1.38
CA VAL A 122 0.13 -4.86 -1.12
C VAL A 122 -0.66 -4.50 -2.37
N TRP A 123 -1.95 -4.27 -2.20
CA TRP A 123 -2.84 -3.86 -3.27
C TRP A 123 -2.88 -2.34 -3.38
N LEU A 124 -2.95 -1.85 -4.60
CA LEU A 124 -2.90 -0.44 -4.94
C LEU A 124 -4.07 -0.10 -5.86
N THR A 125 -4.71 1.04 -5.62
CA THR A 125 -5.67 1.66 -6.54
C THR A 125 -5.58 3.18 -6.40
N SER A 126 -6.12 3.93 -7.36
CA SER A 126 -6.02 5.39 -7.37
C SER A 126 -6.83 6.03 -6.24
N THR A 127 -8.12 5.70 -6.16
CA THR A 127 -9.06 6.19 -5.15
C THR A 127 -10.14 5.13 -4.90
N VAL A 128 -10.84 5.22 -3.77
CA VAL A 128 -12.01 4.39 -3.47
C VAL A 128 -13.18 5.30 -3.11
N ALA A 129 -14.20 5.35 -3.94
CA ALA A 129 -15.40 6.13 -3.66
C ALA A 129 -16.23 5.49 -2.52
N VAL A 130 -17.03 6.32 -1.83
CA VAL A 130 -17.71 5.95 -0.58
C VAL A 130 -18.66 4.77 -0.76
N GLU A 131 -19.31 4.64 -1.91
CA GLU A 131 -20.23 3.55 -2.24
C GLU A 131 -19.58 2.16 -2.25
N PHE A 132 -18.25 2.10 -2.36
CA PHE A 132 -17.48 0.86 -2.29
C PHE A 132 -16.91 0.56 -0.90
N LEU A 133 -17.19 1.40 0.09
CA LEU A 133 -16.72 1.25 1.46
C LEU A 133 -17.79 0.67 2.37
N GLU A 134 -17.41 -0.30 3.18
CA GLU A 134 -18.17 -0.77 4.34
C GLU A 134 -17.37 -0.44 5.61
N TRP A 135 -18.09 0.01 6.65
CA TRP A 135 -17.57 0.75 7.80
C TRP A 135 -17.31 -0.12 9.04
#